data_AF-A0A2V2AV05-F1
#
_entry.id   AF-A0A2V2AV05-F1
#
_cell.length_a   1.000
_cell.length_b   1.000
_cell.length_c   1.000
_cell.angle_alpha   90.00
_cell.angle_beta   90.00
_cell.angle_gamma   90.00
#
_symmetry.space_group_name_H-M   'P 1'
#
loop_
_entity.id
_entity.type
_entity.pdbx_description
1 polymer ?
#
loop_
_entity_poly.entity_id
_entity_poly.type
_entity_poly.pdbx_seq_one_letter_code
_entity_poly.pdbx_strand_id
1 'polypeptide(L)'
;MRVLAVIPARGGSKGVPGKNLAEVAGIPLVARAVLACRAAPTVTDVVVSTDSEAIAAAARAAGADVIARPTAISGDTASSEAAVLHALAAFEELHSLAVDVVLLVQCTSPFLTTSDVESVAVAVASGAADSALTVAPFHGFLWREGADGCGAGVNHDTAYRPRRQDRPQDLLETGAAYAMDVAGFRGARHRFFGRTLPVATDPARVLEIDDPHDLTRARLLAPLLDPRPGARPGPSAHPAHPAEPAPGPDAHPDPQPTPLTPSAPRTSPHRRTPPAMTSTPDPRLRTFGSRTAGPGRPVYVVGEIGINHNGDLGNAFALIDAAAEAGCDAVKFQKRTPEICTPRDQWDIERDTPWGRMTYIDYRHKVEFGEEEYRAIDDHCAKRGIDWFASPWDTEAVAFLEKFDVPAHKVASASLTDDELLRALRATGRTVVLSTGMSTPQQIRHAVEVLGSANTLLCHATSTYPAKAEELNLRVINTLREEYPNVPIGYSGHETGLQTTLAAVALGATFVERHITLDRAMWGSDQAASVEPGGLTRLVRDIRTIETALGDGVKRVYESELGPMKKLRRVRGELAAV
;
A
#
# COMPACT_ATOMS: atom_id res chain seq x y z
N MET A 1 -7.64 -32.45 -31.29
CA MET A 1 -7.62 -32.47 -29.82
C MET A 1 -8.80 -31.67 -29.33
N ARG A 2 -9.56 -32.20 -28.37
CA ARG A 2 -10.74 -31.57 -27.79
C ARG A 2 -10.49 -31.18 -26.35
N VAL A 3 -10.76 -29.92 -26.04
CA VAL A 3 -10.44 -29.29 -24.75
C VAL A 3 -11.73 -28.72 -24.16
N LEU A 4 -12.26 -29.40 -23.15
CA LEU A 4 -13.51 -29.01 -22.49
C LEU A 4 -13.21 -28.19 -21.23
N ALA A 5 -13.68 -26.95 -21.18
CA ALA A 5 -13.70 -26.18 -19.95
C ALA A 5 -14.97 -26.44 -19.15
N VAL A 6 -14.82 -26.97 -17.93
CA VAL A 6 -15.91 -27.16 -16.98
C VAL A 6 -15.84 -26.09 -15.90
N ILE A 7 -16.94 -25.36 -15.71
CA ILE A 7 -17.13 -24.37 -14.66
C ILE A 7 -18.17 -24.89 -13.66
N PRO A 8 -17.74 -25.43 -12.50
CA PRO A 8 -18.67 -25.85 -11.46
C PRO A 8 -19.22 -24.63 -10.70
N ALA A 9 -20.53 -24.43 -10.75
CA ALA A 9 -21.21 -23.36 -10.01
C ALA A 9 -22.49 -23.88 -9.34
N ARG A 10 -22.49 -24.06 -8.01
CA ARG A 10 -23.69 -24.48 -7.25
C ARG A 10 -24.53 -23.30 -6.80
N GLY A 11 -25.85 -23.48 -6.67
CA GLY A 11 -26.76 -22.45 -6.16
C GLY A 11 -26.55 -22.16 -4.67
N GLY A 12 -26.35 -23.21 -3.86
CA GLY A 12 -26.18 -23.14 -2.39
C GLY A 12 -24.79 -22.67 -1.95
N SER A 13 -24.49 -21.38 -2.10
CA SER A 13 -23.23 -20.79 -1.60
C SER A 13 -23.36 -20.33 -0.15
N LYS A 14 -22.50 -20.82 0.76
CA LYS A 14 -22.56 -20.54 2.20
C LYS A 14 -21.99 -19.17 2.60
N GLY A 15 -20.82 -18.80 2.11
CA GLY A 15 -20.15 -17.56 2.50
C GLY A 15 -20.79 -16.31 1.89
N VAL A 16 -21.23 -16.42 0.63
CA VAL A 16 -21.98 -15.36 -0.07
C VAL A 16 -23.20 -15.99 -0.75
N PRO A 17 -24.44 -15.74 -0.26
CA PRO A 17 -25.64 -16.24 -0.91
C PRO A 17 -25.73 -15.80 -2.38
N GLY A 18 -25.94 -16.75 -3.29
CA GLY A 18 -26.04 -16.46 -4.72
C GLY A 18 -24.74 -15.98 -5.38
N LYS A 19 -23.55 -16.24 -4.79
CA LYS A 19 -22.26 -15.67 -5.25
C LYS A 19 -21.99 -15.82 -6.75
N ASN A 20 -22.30 -16.98 -7.32
CA ASN A 20 -22.04 -17.25 -8.74
C ASN A 20 -22.84 -16.34 -9.68
N LEU A 21 -23.94 -15.74 -9.20
CA LEU A 21 -24.75 -14.76 -9.91
C LEU A 21 -24.41 -13.31 -9.52
N ALA A 22 -23.59 -13.10 -8.50
CA ALA A 22 -23.20 -11.77 -8.09
C ALA A 22 -22.38 -11.09 -9.20
N GLU A 23 -22.67 -9.81 -9.42
CA GLU A 23 -22.03 -9.05 -10.49
C GLU A 23 -20.77 -8.33 -10.02
N VAL A 24 -19.75 -8.37 -10.88
CA VAL A 24 -18.52 -7.58 -10.80
C VAL A 24 -18.40 -6.83 -12.12
N ALA A 25 -18.43 -5.50 -12.06
CA ALA A 25 -18.55 -4.61 -13.23
C ALA A 25 -19.75 -4.95 -14.15
N GLY A 26 -20.89 -5.32 -13.56
CA GLY A 26 -22.13 -5.61 -14.28
C GLY A 26 -22.17 -6.98 -14.96
N ILE A 27 -21.19 -7.84 -14.72
CA ILE A 27 -21.14 -9.20 -15.30
C ILE A 27 -21.18 -10.22 -14.14
N PRO A 28 -22.12 -11.19 -14.14
CA PRO A 28 -22.15 -12.26 -13.15
C PRO A 28 -20.85 -13.06 -13.12
N LEU A 29 -20.40 -13.48 -11.93
CA LEU A 29 -19.19 -14.27 -11.75
C LEU A 29 -19.12 -15.50 -12.69
N VAL A 30 -20.20 -16.27 -12.80
CA VAL A 30 -20.27 -17.42 -13.72
C VAL A 30 -20.09 -17.00 -15.18
N ALA A 31 -20.72 -15.88 -15.59
CA ALA A 31 -20.61 -15.37 -16.96
C ALA A 31 -19.19 -14.89 -17.28
N ARG A 32 -18.50 -14.27 -16.32
CA ARG A 32 -17.09 -13.86 -16.47
C ARG A 32 -16.17 -15.04 -16.79
N ALA A 33 -16.31 -16.14 -16.05
CA ALA A 33 -15.52 -17.35 -16.29
C ALA A 33 -15.83 -17.96 -17.67
N VAL A 34 -17.12 -18.00 -18.06
CA VAL A 34 -17.53 -18.48 -19.39
C VAL A 34 -16.89 -17.64 -20.49
N LEU A 35 -16.93 -16.31 -20.38
CA LEU A 35 -16.35 -15.40 -21.37
C LEU A 35 -14.82 -15.58 -21.49
N ALA A 36 -14.12 -15.73 -20.36
CA ALA A 36 -12.69 -16.00 -20.36
C ALA A 36 -12.34 -17.32 -21.06
N CYS A 37 -13.09 -18.39 -20.80
CA CYS A 37 -12.91 -19.70 -21.43
C CYS A 37 -13.20 -19.66 -22.92
N ARG A 38 -14.33 -19.06 -23.33
CA ARG A 38 -14.73 -18.97 -24.74
C ARG A 38 -13.76 -18.16 -25.60
N ALA A 39 -13.06 -17.21 -24.99
CA ALA A 39 -12.08 -16.40 -25.69
C ALA A 39 -10.70 -17.10 -25.82
N ALA A 40 -10.47 -18.21 -25.09
CA ALA A 40 -9.20 -18.94 -25.12
C ALA A 40 -9.14 -19.84 -26.37
N PRO A 41 -8.21 -19.60 -27.33
CA PRO A 41 -8.19 -20.32 -28.60
C PRO A 41 -8.09 -21.85 -28.50
N THR A 42 -7.44 -22.38 -27.47
CA THR A 42 -7.26 -23.82 -27.29
C THR A 42 -8.52 -24.50 -26.72
N VAL A 43 -9.40 -23.76 -26.03
CA VAL A 43 -10.65 -24.29 -25.47
C VAL A 43 -11.67 -24.47 -26.58
N THR A 44 -12.14 -25.70 -26.78
CA THR A 44 -13.10 -26.02 -27.85
C THR A 44 -14.54 -25.92 -27.39
N ASP A 45 -14.81 -26.28 -26.14
CA ASP A 45 -16.15 -26.40 -25.59
C ASP A 45 -16.17 -25.87 -24.15
N VAL A 46 -17.26 -25.18 -23.76
CA VAL A 46 -17.41 -24.59 -22.42
C VAL A 46 -18.73 -25.04 -21.82
N VAL A 47 -18.66 -25.70 -20.67
CA VAL A 47 -19.83 -26.19 -19.93
C VAL A 47 -19.85 -25.61 -18.52
N VAL A 48 -21.03 -25.16 -18.10
CA VAL A 48 -21.31 -24.87 -16.69
C VAL A 48 -22.06 -26.04 -16.06
N SER A 49 -21.49 -26.62 -15.00
CA SER A 49 -22.16 -27.63 -14.19
C SER A 49 -22.89 -26.95 -13.03
N THR A 50 -24.21 -27.04 -12.98
CA THR A 50 -25.01 -26.36 -11.94
C THR A 50 -26.30 -27.09 -11.59
N ASP A 51 -26.74 -26.93 -10.34
CA ASP A 51 -28.04 -27.36 -9.82
C ASP A 51 -29.08 -26.21 -9.80
N SER A 52 -28.70 -25.02 -10.27
CA SER A 52 -29.53 -23.82 -10.24
C SER A 52 -29.93 -23.37 -11.63
N GLU A 53 -31.23 -23.28 -11.90
CA GLU A 53 -31.72 -22.78 -13.19
C GLU A 53 -31.33 -21.31 -13.45
N ALA A 54 -31.21 -20.50 -12.40
CA ALA A 54 -30.75 -19.12 -12.54
C ALA A 54 -29.28 -19.04 -13.00
N ILE A 55 -28.41 -19.90 -12.45
CA ILE A 55 -27.02 -20.03 -12.91
C ILE A 55 -26.98 -20.58 -14.34
N ALA A 56 -27.81 -21.57 -14.65
CA ALA A 56 -27.94 -22.14 -15.98
C ALA A 56 -28.33 -21.07 -17.02
N ALA A 57 -29.30 -20.21 -16.70
CA ALA A 57 -29.73 -19.12 -17.56
C ALA A 57 -28.59 -18.11 -17.80
N ALA A 58 -27.86 -17.69 -16.75
CA ALA A 58 -26.71 -16.79 -16.89
C ALA A 58 -25.57 -17.41 -17.71
N ALA A 59 -25.31 -18.71 -17.53
CA ALA A 59 -24.32 -19.46 -18.29
C ALA A 59 -24.65 -19.52 -19.79
N ARG A 60 -25.90 -19.86 -20.14
CA ARG A 60 -26.36 -19.89 -21.53
C ARG A 60 -26.31 -18.50 -22.18
N ALA A 61 -26.69 -17.46 -21.43
CA ALA A 61 -26.60 -16.07 -21.90
C ALA A 61 -25.15 -15.65 -22.21
N ALA A 62 -24.16 -16.17 -21.46
CA ALA A 62 -22.74 -15.99 -21.74
C ALA A 62 -22.18 -16.93 -22.81
N GLY A 63 -22.99 -17.88 -23.29
CA GLY A 63 -22.67 -18.81 -24.37
C GLY A 63 -22.10 -20.16 -23.94
N ALA A 64 -22.21 -20.58 -22.67
CA ALA A 64 -21.84 -21.94 -22.28
C ALA A 64 -23.00 -22.92 -22.47
N ASP A 65 -22.65 -24.17 -22.72
CA ASP A 65 -23.57 -25.29 -22.53
C ASP A 65 -23.77 -25.53 -21.02
N VAL A 66 -24.89 -26.17 -20.66
CA VAL A 66 -25.23 -26.43 -19.26
C VAL A 66 -25.45 -27.90 -19.03
N ILE A 67 -24.77 -28.44 -18.03
CA ILE A 67 -25.02 -29.77 -17.50
C ILE A 67 -25.66 -29.65 -16.12
N ALA A 68 -26.88 -30.18 -16.01
CA ALA A 68 -27.59 -30.27 -14.75
C ALA A 68 -26.81 -31.13 -13.76
N ARG A 69 -26.45 -30.57 -12.61
CA ARG A 69 -25.68 -31.25 -11.58
C ARG A 69 -26.61 -32.06 -10.65
N PRO A 70 -26.39 -33.37 -10.47
CA PRO A 70 -27.15 -34.20 -9.55
C PRO A 70 -27.01 -33.71 -8.11
N THR A 71 -28.11 -33.75 -7.35
CA THR A 71 -28.17 -33.33 -5.95
C THR A 71 -27.12 -34.00 -5.06
N ALA A 72 -26.78 -35.26 -5.34
CA ALA A 72 -25.77 -36.03 -4.60
C ALA A 72 -24.36 -35.41 -4.62
N ILE A 73 -24.05 -34.58 -5.63
CA ILE A 73 -22.76 -33.87 -5.77
C ILE A 73 -22.93 -32.34 -5.76
N SER A 74 -24.06 -31.85 -5.25
CA SER A 74 -24.36 -30.41 -5.12
C SER A 74 -24.23 -29.89 -3.67
N GLY A 75 -24.03 -30.79 -2.70
CA GLY A 75 -23.87 -30.44 -1.28
C GLY A 75 -22.50 -29.83 -0.94
N ASP A 76 -22.35 -29.39 0.31
CA ASP A 76 -21.14 -28.70 0.77
C ASP A 76 -19.90 -29.59 0.88
N THR A 77 -20.11 -30.91 1.01
CA THR A 77 -19.04 -31.91 1.09
C THR A 77 -18.65 -32.46 -0.28
N ALA A 78 -19.33 -32.04 -1.35
CA ALA A 78 -19.01 -32.46 -2.71
C ALA A 78 -17.74 -31.76 -3.20
N SER A 79 -16.82 -32.55 -3.74
CA SER A 79 -15.57 -32.02 -4.29
C SER A 79 -15.78 -31.43 -5.69
N SER A 80 -14.94 -30.46 -6.07
CA SER A 80 -14.94 -29.89 -7.42
C SER A 80 -14.66 -30.97 -8.48
N GLU A 81 -13.84 -31.96 -8.14
CA GLU A 81 -13.49 -33.09 -8.99
C GLU A 81 -14.70 -33.96 -9.32
N ALA A 82 -15.60 -34.19 -8.36
CA ALA A 82 -16.83 -34.96 -8.60
C ALA A 82 -17.74 -34.24 -9.60
N ALA A 83 -17.84 -32.90 -9.50
CA ALA A 83 -18.60 -32.10 -10.45
C ALA A 83 -17.98 -32.12 -11.86
N VAL A 84 -16.66 -32.04 -11.97
CA VAL A 84 -15.95 -32.09 -13.26
C VAL A 84 -16.08 -33.47 -13.91
N LEU A 85 -15.88 -34.56 -13.16
CA LEU A 85 -16.04 -35.92 -13.67
C LEU A 85 -17.46 -36.19 -14.19
N HIS A 86 -18.47 -35.74 -13.44
CA HIS A 86 -19.87 -35.84 -13.88
C HIS A 86 -20.11 -35.03 -15.16
N ALA A 87 -19.68 -33.77 -15.19
CA ALA A 87 -19.89 -32.91 -16.36
C ALA A 87 -19.17 -33.45 -17.60
N LEU A 88 -17.94 -33.94 -17.44
CA LEU A 88 -17.17 -34.57 -18.51
C LEU A 88 -17.90 -35.79 -19.09
N ALA A 89 -18.35 -36.71 -18.24
CA ALA A 89 -19.06 -37.92 -18.69
C ALA A 89 -20.39 -37.58 -19.40
N ALA A 90 -21.17 -36.67 -18.82
CA ALA A 90 -22.44 -36.25 -19.41
C ALA A 90 -22.25 -35.48 -20.73
N PHE A 91 -21.18 -34.70 -20.88
CA PHE A 91 -20.84 -34.02 -22.14
C PHE A 91 -20.46 -35.02 -23.24
N GLU A 92 -19.58 -35.96 -22.94
CA GLU A 92 -19.17 -37.00 -23.90
C GLU A 92 -20.35 -37.86 -24.36
N GLU A 93 -21.26 -38.21 -23.43
CA GLU A 93 -22.48 -38.95 -23.75
C GLU A 93 -23.42 -38.12 -24.65
N LEU A 94 -23.73 -36.88 -24.25
CA LEU A 94 -24.65 -35.99 -24.97
C LEU A 94 -24.19 -35.72 -26.41
N HIS A 95 -22.89 -35.57 -26.63
CA HIS A 95 -22.31 -35.22 -27.92
C HIS A 95 -21.70 -36.41 -28.67
N SER A 96 -21.74 -37.62 -28.09
CA SER A 96 -21.16 -38.85 -28.65
C SER A 96 -19.71 -38.66 -29.13
N LEU A 97 -18.88 -38.04 -28.29
CA LEU A 97 -17.48 -37.70 -28.61
C LEU A 97 -16.57 -37.96 -27.40
N ALA A 98 -15.26 -37.98 -27.65
CA ALA A 98 -14.24 -38.02 -26.59
C ALA A 98 -13.60 -36.65 -26.38
N VAL A 99 -13.28 -36.35 -25.13
CA VAL A 99 -12.51 -35.18 -24.71
C VAL A 99 -11.09 -35.63 -24.35
N ASP A 100 -10.08 -34.89 -24.82
CA ASP A 100 -8.68 -35.22 -24.55
C ASP A 100 -8.16 -34.50 -23.29
N VAL A 101 -8.57 -33.25 -23.08
CA VAL A 101 -8.19 -32.40 -21.95
C VAL A 101 -9.42 -31.76 -21.34
N VAL A 102 -9.48 -31.75 -20.02
CA VAL A 102 -10.53 -31.08 -19.26
C VAL A 102 -9.94 -29.99 -18.38
N LEU A 103 -10.55 -28.80 -18.41
CA LEU A 103 -10.24 -27.71 -17.50
C LEU A 103 -11.26 -27.66 -16.36
N LEU A 104 -10.77 -27.44 -15.15
CA LEU A 104 -11.58 -26.93 -14.04
C LEU A 104 -11.35 -25.43 -13.96
N VAL A 105 -12.40 -24.64 -14.14
CA VAL A 105 -12.35 -23.18 -14.00
C VAL A 105 -13.29 -22.73 -12.91
N GLN A 106 -12.77 -21.99 -11.92
CA GLN A 106 -13.56 -21.50 -10.80
C GLN A 106 -14.10 -20.10 -11.08
N CYS A 107 -15.42 -19.96 -11.14
CA CYS A 107 -16.07 -18.66 -11.33
C CYS A 107 -15.93 -17.72 -10.11
N THR A 108 -15.48 -18.22 -8.96
CA THR A 108 -15.12 -17.42 -7.78
C THR A 108 -13.82 -16.64 -7.93
N SER A 109 -13.08 -16.81 -9.03
CA SER A 109 -11.91 -15.99 -9.36
C SER A 109 -12.27 -14.89 -10.37
N PRO A 110 -12.76 -13.71 -9.95
CA PRO A 110 -13.36 -12.71 -10.83
C PRO A 110 -12.39 -12.14 -11.86
N PHE A 111 -11.08 -12.15 -11.66
CA PHE A 111 -10.13 -11.52 -12.58
C PHE A 111 -9.31 -12.49 -13.42
N LEU A 112 -9.72 -13.76 -13.46
CA LEU A 112 -9.17 -14.76 -14.38
C LEU A 112 -9.24 -14.24 -15.82
N THR A 113 -8.11 -14.26 -16.53
CA THR A 113 -8.03 -13.76 -17.90
C THR A 113 -8.05 -14.91 -18.91
N THR A 114 -8.37 -14.57 -20.16
CA THR A 114 -8.23 -15.48 -21.30
C THR A 114 -6.81 -16.05 -21.42
N SER A 115 -5.78 -15.24 -21.15
CA SER A 115 -4.39 -15.67 -21.23
C SER A 115 -4.06 -16.74 -20.18
N ASP A 116 -4.65 -16.63 -18.99
CA ASP A 116 -4.44 -17.60 -17.91
C ASP A 116 -5.06 -18.95 -18.29
N VAL A 117 -6.30 -18.93 -18.78
CA VAL A 117 -7.02 -20.13 -19.26
C VAL A 117 -6.28 -20.79 -20.43
N GLU A 118 -5.85 -19.98 -21.41
CA GLU A 118 -5.12 -20.46 -22.58
C GLU A 118 -3.80 -21.12 -22.17
N SER A 119 -3.07 -20.53 -21.24
CA SER A 119 -1.75 -21.02 -20.84
C SER A 119 -1.83 -22.39 -20.15
N VAL A 120 -2.81 -22.61 -19.26
CA VAL A 120 -3.02 -23.94 -18.67
C VAL A 120 -3.53 -24.95 -19.69
N ALA A 121 -4.41 -24.54 -20.61
CA ALA A 121 -4.92 -25.40 -21.67
C ALA A 121 -3.80 -25.88 -22.61
N VAL A 122 -2.97 -24.96 -23.10
CA VAL A 122 -1.84 -25.25 -23.99
C VAL A 122 -0.81 -26.15 -23.30
N ALA A 123 -0.52 -25.94 -22.01
CA ALA A 123 0.44 -26.76 -21.28
C ALA A 123 0.11 -28.26 -21.35
N VAL A 124 -1.17 -28.62 -21.22
CA VAL A 124 -1.61 -30.01 -21.31
C VAL A 124 -1.88 -30.42 -22.76
N ALA A 125 -2.50 -29.55 -23.57
CA ALA A 125 -2.83 -29.86 -24.95
C ALA A 125 -1.60 -30.10 -25.84
N SER A 126 -0.48 -29.46 -25.54
CA SER A 126 0.80 -29.68 -26.24
C SER A 126 1.57 -30.90 -25.74
N GLY A 127 1.12 -31.56 -24.66
CA GLY A 127 1.84 -32.66 -24.00
C GLY A 127 3.02 -32.24 -23.13
N ALA A 128 3.18 -30.92 -22.88
CA ALA A 128 4.23 -30.40 -22.01
C ALA A 128 4.02 -30.82 -20.54
N ALA A 129 2.77 -31.01 -20.13
CA ALA A 129 2.37 -31.43 -18.79
C ALA A 129 1.18 -32.39 -18.85
N ASP A 130 1.01 -33.19 -17.80
CA ASP A 130 -0.15 -34.08 -17.63
C ASP A 130 -1.27 -33.34 -16.83
N SER A 131 -0.85 -32.41 -15.97
CA SER A 131 -1.71 -31.43 -15.30
C SER A 131 -1.06 -30.04 -15.25
N ALA A 132 -1.86 -28.98 -15.21
CA ALA A 132 -1.38 -27.61 -15.06
C ALA A 132 -2.34 -26.79 -14.18
N LEU A 133 -1.81 -25.80 -13.47
CA LEU A 133 -2.58 -24.91 -12.61
C LEU A 133 -2.08 -23.48 -12.67
N THR A 134 -2.97 -22.52 -12.47
CA THR A 134 -2.59 -21.11 -12.30
C THR A 134 -2.00 -20.87 -10.92
N VAL A 135 -0.84 -20.23 -10.88
CA VAL A 135 -0.13 -19.83 -9.66
C VAL A 135 0.34 -18.39 -9.76
N ALA A 136 0.61 -17.73 -8.64
CA ALA A 136 1.21 -16.40 -8.61
C ALA A 136 2.46 -16.36 -7.72
N PRO A 137 3.48 -15.55 -8.05
CA PRO A 137 4.60 -15.29 -7.18
C PRO A 137 4.17 -14.95 -5.75
N PHE A 138 4.63 -15.74 -4.79
CA PHE A 138 4.34 -15.57 -3.37
C PHE A 138 5.60 -15.21 -2.61
N HIS A 139 5.53 -14.15 -1.81
CA HIS A 139 6.66 -13.65 -1.03
C HIS A 139 6.38 -13.62 0.47
N GLY A 140 5.21 -14.13 0.88
CA GLY A 140 4.83 -14.18 2.28
C GLY A 140 5.64 -15.21 3.06
N PHE A 141 5.84 -14.91 4.35
CA PHE A 141 6.32 -15.88 5.31
C PHE A 141 5.12 -16.56 5.93
N LEU A 142 4.95 -17.85 5.66
CA LEU A 142 3.86 -18.65 6.21
C LEU A 142 4.23 -19.08 7.63
N TRP A 143 3.31 -18.86 8.56
CA TRP A 143 3.39 -19.33 9.94
C TRP A 143 2.28 -20.34 10.19
N ARG A 144 2.58 -21.37 10.97
CA ARG A 144 1.61 -22.35 11.44
C ARG A 144 1.64 -22.36 12.96
N GLU A 145 0.47 -22.24 13.57
CA GLU A 145 0.32 -22.40 15.00
C GLU A 145 0.50 -23.87 15.39
N GLY A 146 1.40 -24.11 16.35
CA GLY A 146 1.62 -25.40 16.98
C GLY A 146 0.55 -25.73 18.02
N ALA A 147 0.50 -26.99 18.46
CA ALA A 147 -0.47 -27.43 19.48
C ALA A 147 -0.29 -26.76 20.85
N ASP A 148 0.85 -26.12 21.08
CA ASP A 148 1.22 -25.34 22.26
C ASP A 148 0.92 -23.83 22.12
N GLY A 149 0.29 -23.41 21.01
CA GLY A 149 0.03 -22.00 20.70
C GLY A 149 1.24 -21.23 20.18
N CYS A 150 2.39 -21.88 19.99
CA CYS A 150 3.59 -21.24 19.44
C CYS A 150 3.62 -21.33 17.92
N GLY A 151 4.01 -20.25 17.23
CA GLY A 151 4.11 -20.23 15.78
C GLY A 151 5.40 -20.87 15.26
N ALA A 152 5.30 -21.71 14.24
CA ALA A 152 6.42 -22.24 13.48
C ALA A 152 6.41 -21.69 12.04
N GLY A 153 7.58 -21.28 11.54
CA GLY A 153 7.76 -20.94 10.14
C GLY A 153 7.53 -22.17 9.24
N VAL A 154 6.68 -22.04 8.23
CA VAL A 154 6.37 -23.14 7.29
C VAL A 154 7.34 -23.15 6.11
N ASN A 155 7.61 -21.96 5.57
CA ASN A 155 8.43 -21.77 4.37
C ASN A 155 9.69 -20.94 4.67
N HIS A 156 10.09 -20.85 5.93
CA HIS A 156 11.29 -20.15 6.38
C HIS A 156 11.77 -20.73 7.71
N ASP A 157 13.07 -20.57 7.97
CA ASP A 157 13.66 -20.84 9.26
C ASP A 157 13.39 -19.65 10.18
N THR A 158 12.90 -19.91 11.40
CA THR A 158 12.66 -18.85 12.39
C THR A 158 13.96 -18.28 12.96
N ALA A 159 15.06 -19.03 12.89
CA ALA A 159 16.39 -18.59 13.32
C ALA A 159 17.09 -17.69 12.28
N TYR A 160 16.65 -17.72 11.02
CA TYR A 160 17.24 -16.93 9.94
C TYR A 160 16.19 -16.50 8.92
N ARG A 161 15.94 -15.20 8.84
CA ARG A 161 15.00 -14.62 7.87
C ARG A 161 15.75 -14.18 6.59
N PRO A 162 15.75 -14.98 5.51
CA PRO A 162 16.45 -14.62 4.28
C PRO A 162 15.81 -13.40 3.61
N ARG A 163 16.64 -12.57 2.95
CA ARG A 163 16.14 -11.48 2.10
C ARG A 163 15.42 -12.08 0.90
N ARG A 164 14.43 -11.34 0.35
CA ARG A 164 13.61 -11.80 -0.78
C ARG A 164 14.42 -12.29 -1.98
N GLN A 165 15.55 -11.66 -2.28
CA GLN A 165 16.42 -11.99 -3.40
C GLN A 165 17.27 -13.25 -3.19
N ASP A 166 17.43 -13.70 -1.93
CA ASP A 166 18.27 -14.83 -1.57
C ASP A 166 17.47 -16.14 -1.44
N ARG A 167 16.16 -16.08 -1.72
CA ARG A 167 15.22 -17.17 -1.48
C ARG A 167 14.69 -17.74 -2.80
N PRO A 168 14.48 -19.06 -2.89
CA PRO A 168 13.67 -19.65 -3.95
C PRO A 168 12.29 -18.97 -4.06
N GLN A 169 11.80 -18.79 -5.28
CA GLN A 169 10.47 -18.22 -5.51
C GLN A 169 9.40 -19.25 -5.13
N ASP A 170 8.64 -18.96 -4.09
CA ASP A 170 7.40 -19.67 -3.79
C ASP A 170 6.30 -19.22 -4.75
N LEU A 171 5.39 -20.14 -5.05
CA LEU A 171 4.24 -19.92 -5.89
C LEU A 171 2.97 -20.25 -5.09
N LEU A 172 2.05 -19.30 -5.02
CA LEU A 172 0.74 -19.48 -4.42
C LEU A 172 -0.23 -19.96 -5.50
N GLU A 173 -0.89 -21.10 -5.26
CA GLU A 173 -2.01 -21.55 -6.07
C GLU A 173 -3.13 -20.51 -6.05
N THR A 174 -3.63 -20.10 -7.21
CA THR A 174 -4.62 -19.00 -7.28
C THR A 174 -6.07 -19.46 -7.15
N GLY A 175 -6.33 -20.77 -7.18
CA GLY A 175 -7.69 -21.32 -7.23
C GLY A 175 -8.38 -21.22 -8.60
N ALA A 176 -7.83 -20.44 -9.54
CA ALA A 176 -8.61 -19.94 -10.67
C ALA A 176 -8.84 -20.94 -11.81
N ALA A 177 -7.78 -21.57 -12.33
CA ALA A 177 -7.89 -22.51 -13.45
C ALA A 177 -6.89 -23.66 -13.36
N TYR A 178 -7.35 -24.85 -13.76
CA TYR A 178 -6.58 -26.09 -13.81
C TYR A 178 -6.88 -26.78 -15.14
N ALA A 179 -5.87 -27.40 -15.75
CA ALA A 179 -6.02 -28.25 -16.92
C ALA A 179 -5.46 -29.64 -16.62
N MET A 180 -6.12 -30.69 -17.12
CA MET A 180 -5.75 -32.08 -16.87
C MET A 180 -6.01 -32.91 -18.12
N ASP A 181 -5.10 -33.83 -18.44
CA ASP A 181 -5.43 -34.85 -19.44
C ASP A 181 -6.52 -35.78 -18.89
N VAL A 182 -7.47 -36.15 -19.75
CA VAL A 182 -8.69 -36.84 -19.30
C VAL A 182 -8.40 -38.24 -18.79
N ALA A 183 -7.44 -38.96 -19.38
CA ALA A 183 -7.10 -40.32 -18.96
C ALA A 183 -6.49 -40.31 -17.55
N GLY A 184 -5.52 -39.44 -17.31
CA GLY A 184 -4.88 -39.23 -16.02
C GLY A 184 -5.85 -38.74 -14.96
N PHE A 185 -6.73 -37.78 -15.29
CA PHE A 185 -7.73 -37.28 -14.34
C PHE A 185 -8.73 -38.36 -13.91
N ARG A 186 -9.17 -39.21 -14.84
CA ARG A 186 -10.04 -40.36 -14.54
C ARG A 186 -9.36 -41.38 -13.63
N GLY A 187 -8.08 -41.64 -13.87
CA GLY A 187 -7.28 -42.56 -13.06
C GLY A 187 -6.98 -42.03 -11.66
N ALA A 188 -6.49 -40.79 -11.57
CA ALA A 188 -6.07 -40.17 -10.31
C ALA A 188 -7.24 -39.69 -9.45
N ARG A 189 -8.31 -39.19 -10.08
CA ARG A 189 -9.49 -38.58 -9.43
C ARG A 189 -9.17 -37.35 -8.54
N HIS A 190 -7.99 -36.76 -8.72
CA HIS A 190 -7.60 -35.45 -8.20
C HIS A 190 -6.86 -34.66 -9.28
N ARG A 191 -6.66 -33.34 -9.09
CA ARG A 191 -6.16 -32.42 -10.12
C ARG A 191 -4.64 -32.37 -10.28
N PHE A 192 -3.91 -33.02 -9.37
CA PHE A 192 -2.45 -32.95 -9.29
C PHE A 192 -1.83 -34.31 -9.55
N PHE A 193 -1.46 -34.62 -10.78
CA PHE A 193 -0.87 -35.92 -11.13
C PHE A 193 0.10 -35.79 -12.29
N GLY A 194 0.97 -36.79 -12.44
CA GLY A 194 2.02 -36.79 -13.46
C GLY A 194 2.93 -35.58 -13.32
N ARG A 195 3.30 -34.99 -14.45
CA ARG A 195 4.03 -33.72 -14.53
C ARG A 195 3.04 -32.58 -14.38
N THR A 196 3.03 -31.96 -13.21
CA THR A 196 2.21 -30.78 -12.90
C THR A 196 2.98 -29.50 -13.21
N LEU A 197 2.49 -28.68 -14.15
CA LEU A 197 3.13 -27.42 -14.53
C LEU A 197 2.47 -26.21 -13.83
N PRO A 198 3.23 -25.42 -13.04
CA PRO A 198 2.77 -24.12 -12.56
C PRO A 198 2.78 -23.08 -13.67
N VAL A 199 1.62 -22.48 -13.94
CA VAL A 199 1.45 -21.38 -14.90
C VAL A 199 1.32 -20.07 -14.15
N ALA A 200 2.35 -19.22 -14.26
CA ALA A 200 2.41 -17.96 -13.53
C ALA A 200 1.38 -16.94 -14.07
N THR A 201 0.63 -16.32 -13.17
CA THR A 201 -0.33 -15.25 -13.44
C THR A 201 0.08 -13.96 -12.71
N ASP A 202 -0.57 -12.84 -13.04
CA ASP A 202 -0.33 -11.55 -12.38
C ASP A 202 -0.85 -11.58 -10.93
N PRO A 203 0.03 -11.43 -9.90
CA PRO A 203 -0.40 -11.39 -8.50
C PRO A 203 -1.46 -10.33 -8.21
N ALA A 204 -1.51 -9.22 -8.97
CA ALA A 204 -2.50 -8.17 -8.78
C ALA A 204 -3.94 -8.62 -9.12
N ARG A 205 -4.09 -9.74 -9.86
CA ARG A 205 -5.37 -10.31 -10.28
C ARG A 205 -5.84 -11.46 -9.41
N VAL A 206 -5.03 -11.91 -8.45
CA VAL A 206 -5.38 -13.03 -7.57
C VAL A 206 -6.36 -12.55 -6.50
N LEU A 207 -7.60 -12.99 -6.64
CA LEU A 207 -8.68 -12.80 -5.68
C LEU A 207 -9.68 -13.94 -5.83
N GLU A 208 -10.07 -14.56 -4.72
CA GLU A 208 -11.12 -15.57 -4.66
C GLU A 208 -12.30 -15.03 -3.85
N ILE A 209 -13.53 -15.30 -4.28
CA ILE A 209 -14.75 -14.86 -3.58
C ILE A 209 -15.24 -15.94 -2.62
N ASP A 210 -14.87 -15.79 -1.35
CA ASP A 210 -15.32 -16.65 -0.26
C ASP A 210 -16.28 -15.94 0.68
N ASP A 211 -16.07 -14.65 0.95
CA ASP A 211 -16.93 -13.85 1.82
C ASP A 211 -17.40 -12.52 1.18
N PRO A 212 -18.37 -11.81 1.79
CA PRO A 212 -18.92 -10.57 1.22
C PRO A 212 -17.89 -9.44 0.99
N HIS A 213 -16.81 -9.39 1.75
CA HIS A 213 -15.73 -8.41 1.59
C HIS A 213 -14.91 -8.68 0.33
N ASP A 214 -14.67 -9.94 -0.01
CA ASP A 214 -14.01 -10.29 -1.28
C ASP A 214 -14.81 -9.79 -2.47
N LEU A 215 -16.13 -9.98 -2.43
CA LEU A 215 -17.02 -9.52 -3.50
C LEU A 215 -17.01 -7.98 -3.61
N THR A 216 -16.98 -7.30 -2.47
CA THR A 216 -16.84 -5.83 -2.42
C THR A 216 -15.49 -5.40 -3.00
N ARG A 217 -14.41 -6.07 -2.62
CA ARG A 217 -13.05 -5.83 -3.14
C ARG A 217 -12.98 -6.07 -4.65
N ALA A 218 -13.62 -7.12 -5.16
CA ALA A 218 -13.70 -7.39 -6.58
C ALA A 218 -14.42 -6.26 -7.34
N ARG A 219 -15.55 -5.76 -6.81
CA ARG A 219 -16.26 -4.63 -7.42
C ARG A 219 -15.43 -3.34 -7.47
N LEU A 220 -14.63 -3.08 -6.45
CA LEU A 220 -13.73 -1.92 -6.39
C LEU A 220 -12.53 -2.04 -7.32
N LEU A 221 -11.99 -3.26 -7.49
CA LEU A 221 -10.83 -3.51 -8.35
C LEU A 221 -11.19 -3.63 -9.83
N ALA A 222 -12.43 -3.99 -10.17
CA ALA A 222 -12.83 -4.23 -11.56
C ALA A 222 -12.54 -3.07 -12.52
N PRO A 223 -12.78 -1.78 -12.19
CA PRO A 223 -12.43 -0.68 -13.08
C PRO A 223 -10.93 -0.54 -13.37
N LEU A 224 -10.06 -1.11 -12.52
CA LEU A 224 -8.61 -1.07 -12.66
C LEU A 224 -8.07 -2.29 -13.41
N LEU A 225 -8.67 -3.46 -13.18
CA LEU A 225 -8.17 -4.74 -13.68
C LEU A 225 -8.85 -5.18 -14.97
N ASP A 226 -10.08 -4.76 -15.23
CA ASP A 226 -10.79 -5.11 -16.45
C ASP A 226 -10.25 -4.29 -17.63
N PRO A 227 -10.08 -4.93 -18.80
CA PRO A 227 -9.64 -4.23 -19.99
C PRO A 227 -10.65 -3.12 -20.34
N ARG A 228 -10.18 -1.88 -20.42
CA ARG A 228 -10.99 -0.74 -20.83
C ARG A 228 -11.50 -0.97 -22.26
N PRO A 229 -12.79 -0.73 -22.56
CA PRO A 229 -13.31 -0.82 -23.92
C PRO A 229 -12.46 0.04 -24.87
N GLY A 230 -11.78 -0.59 -25.83
CA GLY A 230 -10.95 0.09 -26.85
C GLY A 230 -9.43 0.05 -26.65
N ALA A 231 -8.90 -0.54 -25.58
CA ALA A 231 -7.45 -0.73 -25.42
C ALA A 231 -6.96 -1.98 -26.18
N ARG A 232 -6.05 -1.82 -27.16
CA ARG A 232 -5.35 -2.96 -27.78
C ARG A 232 -4.38 -3.60 -26.78
N PRO A 233 -4.26 -4.93 -26.73
CA PRO A 233 -3.28 -5.59 -25.86
C PRO A 233 -1.86 -5.23 -26.31
N GLY A 234 -1.07 -4.68 -25.40
CA GLY A 234 0.39 -4.57 -25.58
C GLY A 234 1.06 -5.93 -25.44
N PRO A 235 2.24 -6.15 -26.04
CA PRO A 235 2.94 -7.43 -25.96
C PRO A 235 3.26 -7.78 -24.50
N SER A 236 2.93 -9.00 -24.08
CA SER A 236 3.26 -9.53 -22.75
C SER A 236 4.78 -9.63 -22.61
N ALA A 237 5.31 -9.04 -21.55
CA ALA A 237 6.72 -9.20 -21.19
C ALA A 237 6.89 -10.55 -20.48
N HIS A 238 7.22 -11.60 -21.22
CA HIS A 238 7.83 -12.79 -20.63
C HIS A 238 9.27 -12.44 -20.20
N PRO A 239 9.72 -12.80 -18.98
CA PRO A 239 11.12 -12.70 -18.63
C PRO A 239 11.87 -13.87 -19.32
N ALA A 240 12.60 -13.56 -20.39
CA ALA A 240 13.55 -14.50 -20.98
C ALA A 240 14.77 -14.68 -20.06
N HIS A 241 15.16 -15.93 -19.81
CA HIS A 241 16.44 -16.29 -19.18
C HIS A 241 17.63 -15.71 -19.96
N PRO A 242 18.71 -15.24 -19.31
CA PRO A 242 19.90 -14.80 -20.00
C PRO A 242 20.70 -16.01 -20.50
N ALA A 243 20.85 -16.14 -21.82
CA ALA A 243 21.83 -17.02 -22.45
C ALA A 243 23.19 -16.31 -22.54
N GLU A 244 24.26 -17.05 -22.22
CA GLU A 244 25.66 -16.61 -22.35
C GLU A 244 26.05 -16.28 -23.81
N PRO A 245 26.98 -15.34 -24.05
CA PRO A 245 27.50 -15.10 -25.39
C PRO A 245 28.75 -15.96 -25.67
N ALA A 246 28.75 -16.64 -26.82
CA ALA A 246 29.93 -17.26 -27.43
C ALA A 246 30.81 -16.20 -28.15
N PRO A 247 32.13 -16.45 -28.33
CA PRO A 247 33.06 -15.45 -28.84
C PRO A 247 33.10 -15.40 -30.37
N GLY A 248 33.23 -14.19 -30.93
CA GLY A 248 33.50 -13.95 -32.36
C GLY A 248 34.98 -13.65 -32.62
N PRO A 249 35.54 -14.03 -33.79
CA PRO A 249 36.97 -13.98 -34.06
C PRO A 249 37.44 -12.66 -34.69
N ASP A 250 38.64 -12.28 -34.28
CA ASP A 250 39.77 -11.64 -34.97
C ASP A 250 39.59 -10.60 -36.10
N ALA A 251 40.30 -9.49 -35.84
CA ALA A 251 41.29 -8.81 -36.69
C ALA A 251 40.84 -7.98 -37.90
N HIS A 252 41.18 -6.69 -37.86
CA HIS A 252 42.12 -6.07 -38.82
C HIS A 252 42.63 -4.71 -38.29
N PRO A 253 43.84 -4.25 -38.71
CA PRO A 253 44.66 -3.30 -37.94
C PRO A 253 44.52 -1.84 -38.38
N ASP A 254 44.88 -0.96 -37.44
CA ASP A 254 45.08 0.50 -37.54
C ASP A 254 45.92 0.96 -38.75
N PRO A 255 45.74 2.23 -39.17
CA PRO A 255 46.84 3.08 -39.58
C PRO A 255 47.10 4.21 -38.55
N GLN A 256 48.39 4.34 -38.20
CA GLN A 256 48.97 5.30 -37.25
C GLN A 256 48.80 6.79 -37.62
N PRO A 257 48.97 7.70 -36.63
CA PRO A 257 48.76 9.14 -36.80
C PRO A 257 50.02 9.88 -37.27
N THR A 258 49.82 11.02 -37.92
CA THR A 258 50.87 12.02 -38.20
C THR A 258 50.82 13.16 -37.16
N PRO A 259 51.97 13.71 -36.72
CA PRO A 259 52.02 14.66 -35.61
C PRO A 259 52.05 16.12 -36.08
N LEU A 260 51.38 17.00 -35.33
CA LEU A 260 51.65 18.44 -35.38
C LEU A 260 51.77 19.02 -33.96
N THR A 261 52.75 19.91 -33.87
CA THR A 261 53.52 20.47 -32.75
C THR A 261 52.80 21.54 -31.89
N PRO A 262 53.39 21.95 -30.74
CA PRO A 262 52.66 22.54 -29.61
C PRO A 262 52.58 24.07 -29.66
N SER A 263 51.57 24.65 -28.99
CA SER A 263 51.57 26.06 -28.63
C SER A 263 51.12 26.29 -27.17
N ALA A 264 51.67 27.38 -26.62
CA ALA A 264 51.97 27.72 -25.23
C ALA A 264 50.78 27.93 -24.26
N PRO A 265 51.02 27.99 -22.92
CA PRO A 265 49.97 27.88 -21.92
C PRO A 265 49.25 29.21 -21.69
N ARG A 266 47.91 29.16 -21.58
CA ARG A 266 47.10 30.29 -21.09
C ARG A 266 46.71 30.07 -19.64
N THR A 267 47.02 31.09 -18.86
CA THR A 267 46.85 31.30 -17.43
C THR A 267 45.39 31.18 -16.97
N SER A 268 45.17 30.46 -15.87
CA SER A 268 43.90 30.37 -15.15
C SER A 268 43.49 31.71 -14.52
N PRO A 269 42.21 32.12 -14.58
CA PRO A 269 41.73 33.21 -13.76
C PRO A 269 41.35 32.73 -12.35
N HIS A 270 41.78 33.51 -11.38
CA HIS A 270 41.58 33.35 -9.94
C HIS A 270 40.15 33.02 -9.51
N ARG A 271 40.03 31.95 -8.72
CA ARG A 271 38.84 31.61 -7.92
C ARG A 271 38.70 32.66 -6.80
N ARG A 272 37.78 33.62 -6.97
CA ARG A 272 37.36 34.51 -5.88
C ARG A 272 36.56 33.70 -4.86
N THR A 273 37.07 33.60 -3.64
CA THR A 273 36.30 33.17 -2.47
C THR A 273 35.21 34.20 -2.18
N PRO A 274 33.93 33.81 -2.02
CA PRO A 274 32.90 34.73 -1.55
C PRO A 274 33.14 35.07 -0.07
N PRO A 275 32.77 36.28 0.39
CA PRO A 275 32.90 36.65 1.79
C PRO A 275 31.93 35.81 2.64
N ALA A 276 32.34 35.49 3.86
CA ALA A 276 31.51 34.82 4.85
C ALA A 276 30.27 35.69 5.13
N MET A 277 29.11 35.27 4.62
CA MET A 277 27.82 35.83 5.01
C MET A 277 27.53 35.37 6.44
N THR A 278 27.53 36.30 7.39
CA THR A 278 26.78 36.16 8.63
C THR A 278 25.29 36.11 8.23
N SER A 279 24.74 34.91 8.06
CA SER A 279 23.35 34.70 7.67
C SER A 279 22.44 35.14 8.81
N THR A 280 21.60 36.14 8.57
CA THR A 280 20.36 36.31 9.32
C THR A 280 19.58 34.98 9.27
N PRO A 281 19.09 34.44 10.39
CA PRO A 281 18.32 33.20 10.39
C PRO A 281 17.12 33.33 9.45
N ASP A 282 16.87 32.37 8.55
CA ASP A 282 15.65 32.38 7.72
C ASP A 282 14.46 32.35 8.69
N PRO A 283 13.59 33.39 8.69
CA PRO A 283 12.51 33.52 9.64
C PRO A 283 11.47 32.39 9.56
N ARG A 284 11.53 31.54 8.53
CA ARG A 284 10.65 30.38 8.32
C ARG A 284 11.23 29.06 8.81
N LEU A 285 12.35 29.07 9.52
CA LEU A 285 12.88 27.87 10.17
C LEU A 285 12.36 27.78 11.61
N ARG A 286 11.99 26.56 12.03
CA ARG A 286 11.63 26.26 13.43
C ARG A 286 12.53 25.16 13.94
N THR A 287 13.02 25.33 15.16
CA THR A 287 13.95 24.38 15.79
C THR A 287 13.17 23.31 16.55
N PHE A 288 13.51 22.06 16.31
CA PHE A 288 13.04 20.88 17.03
C PHE A 288 14.27 20.22 17.66
N GLY A 289 14.57 20.57 18.91
CA GLY A 289 15.81 20.12 19.56
C GLY A 289 17.05 20.52 18.76
N SER A 290 17.75 19.53 18.19
CA SER A 290 18.93 19.74 17.36
C SER A 290 18.65 19.92 15.85
N ARG A 291 17.41 19.67 15.40
CA ARG A 291 16.99 19.74 13.99
C ARG A 291 16.21 21.01 13.71
N THR A 292 16.04 21.35 12.43
CA THR A 292 15.20 22.47 12.00
C THR A 292 14.24 22.05 10.90
N ALA A 293 12.97 22.46 11.00
CA ALA A 293 11.97 22.31 9.95
C ALA A 293 11.72 23.65 9.24
N GLY A 294 11.55 23.62 7.92
CA GLY A 294 11.22 24.79 7.10
C GLY A 294 11.80 24.71 5.69
N PRO A 295 11.61 25.77 4.87
CA PRO A 295 12.03 25.76 3.47
C PRO A 295 13.53 25.48 3.30
N GLY A 296 13.89 24.63 2.34
CA GLY A 296 15.29 24.26 2.06
C GLY A 296 15.90 23.29 3.08
N ARG A 297 15.12 22.80 4.05
CA ARG A 297 15.50 21.70 4.94
C ARG A 297 14.74 20.43 4.55
N PRO A 298 15.24 19.24 4.93
CA PRO A 298 14.43 18.03 4.87
C PRO A 298 13.13 18.22 5.63
N VAL A 299 12.04 17.66 5.11
CA VAL A 299 10.73 17.61 5.75
C VAL A 299 10.87 16.89 7.09
N TYR A 300 10.38 17.52 8.15
CA TYR A 300 10.34 16.90 9.47
C TYR A 300 9.15 15.93 9.56
N VAL A 301 9.41 14.63 9.61
CA VAL A 301 8.38 13.57 9.54
C VAL A 301 8.12 13.00 10.93
N VAL A 302 6.85 13.02 11.34
CA VAL A 302 6.40 12.59 12.66
C VAL A 302 5.43 11.41 12.56
N GLY A 303 5.75 10.33 13.26
CA GLY A 303 4.82 9.24 13.52
C GLY A 303 3.92 9.58 14.71
N GLU A 304 2.66 9.92 14.47
CA GLU A 304 1.69 10.18 15.54
C GLU A 304 1.21 8.85 16.12
N ILE A 305 1.70 8.50 17.30
CA ILE A 305 1.24 7.34 18.07
C ILE A 305 -0.13 7.65 18.67
N GLY A 306 -0.34 8.88 19.12
CA GLY A 306 -1.61 9.31 19.70
C GLY A 306 -2.01 8.40 20.85
N ILE A 307 -3.13 7.68 20.68
CA ILE A 307 -3.63 6.68 21.64
C ILE A 307 -3.58 5.23 21.09
N ASN A 308 -2.96 5.00 19.94
CA ASN A 308 -2.92 3.67 19.30
C ASN A 308 -2.12 2.62 20.09
N HIS A 309 -1.36 3.07 21.10
CA HIS A 309 -0.72 2.20 22.09
C HIS A 309 -1.72 1.50 23.03
N ASN A 310 -2.98 1.96 23.09
CA ASN A 310 -4.05 1.37 23.92
C ASN A 310 -3.68 1.25 25.41
N GLY A 311 -2.96 2.23 25.96
CA GLY A 311 -2.48 2.19 27.35
C GLY A 311 -1.43 1.11 27.64
N ASP A 312 -0.85 0.48 26.63
CA ASP A 312 0.18 -0.55 26.77
C ASP A 312 1.56 -0.02 26.34
N LEU A 313 2.55 -0.11 27.25
CA LEU A 313 3.91 0.34 26.98
C LEU A 313 4.62 -0.51 25.91
N GLY A 314 4.31 -1.82 25.83
CA GLY A 314 4.88 -2.70 24.82
C GLY A 314 4.50 -2.24 23.40
N ASN A 315 3.23 -1.92 23.20
CA ASN A 315 2.73 -1.33 21.95
C ASN A 315 3.37 0.03 21.68
N ALA A 316 3.51 0.89 22.69
CA ALA A 316 4.18 2.18 22.53
C ALA A 316 5.64 2.01 22.06
N PHE A 317 6.41 1.11 22.67
CA PHE A 317 7.79 0.83 22.26
C PHE A 317 7.88 0.24 20.85
N ALA A 318 6.98 -0.68 20.49
CA ALA A 318 6.93 -1.23 19.15
C ALA A 318 6.62 -0.16 18.08
N LEU A 319 5.74 0.79 18.39
CA LEU A 319 5.46 1.92 17.50
C LEU A 319 6.64 2.89 17.39
N ILE A 320 7.35 3.14 18.49
CA ILE A 320 8.60 3.94 18.48
C ILE A 320 9.65 3.27 17.62
N ASP A 321 9.85 1.96 17.78
CA ASP A 321 10.82 1.19 17.00
C ASP A 321 10.50 1.23 15.51
N ALA A 322 9.22 1.04 15.14
CA ALA A 322 8.75 1.14 13.76
C ALA A 322 8.98 2.52 13.15
N ALA A 323 8.74 3.60 13.90
CA ALA A 323 8.98 4.97 13.44
C ALA A 323 10.48 5.26 13.26
N ALA A 324 11.31 4.85 14.22
CA ALA A 324 12.76 4.98 14.14
C ALA A 324 13.34 4.21 12.95
N GLU A 325 12.89 2.97 12.72
CA GLU A 325 13.31 2.14 11.59
C GLU A 325 12.88 2.71 10.23
N ALA A 326 11.70 3.31 10.16
CA ALA A 326 11.23 4.00 8.97
C ALA A 326 12.04 5.28 8.67
N GLY A 327 12.77 5.82 9.65
CA GLY A 327 13.54 7.06 9.53
C GLY A 327 12.71 8.32 9.81
N CYS A 328 11.66 8.21 10.63
CA CYS A 328 10.97 9.39 11.17
C CYS A 328 11.92 10.26 12.00
N ASP A 329 11.67 11.56 12.02
CA ASP A 329 12.43 12.51 12.82
C ASP A 329 11.99 12.48 14.29
N ALA A 330 10.69 12.24 14.53
CA ALA A 330 10.13 12.10 15.86
C ALA A 330 8.90 11.17 15.90
N VAL A 331 8.54 10.75 17.10
CA VAL A 331 7.19 10.26 17.40
C VAL A 331 6.40 11.28 18.21
N LYS A 332 5.07 11.19 18.14
CA LYS A 332 4.20 12.07 18.92
C LYS A 332 3.13 11.31 19.70
N PHE A 333 2.91 11.73 20.94
CA PHE A 333 1.88 11.21 21.84
C PHE A 333 0.80 12.27 22.12
N GLN A 334 -0.18 11.91 22.97
CA GLN A 334 -1.16 12.84 23.51
C GLN A 334 -1.11 12.79 25.03
N LYS A 335 -1.18 13.97 25.66
CA LYS A 335 -1.25 14.10 27.12
C LYS A 335 -2.46 14.94 27.50
N ARG A 336 -3.23 14.46 28.47
CA ARG A 336 -4.43 15.12 28.96
C ARG A 336 -4.69 14.78 30.42
N THR A 337 -5.39 15.67 31.11
CA THR A 337 -6.13 15.37 32.32
C THR A 337 -7.54 14.92 31.91
N PRO A 338 -7.89 13.62 32.08
CA PRO A 338 -9.17 13.07 31.61
C PRO A 338 -10.41 13.86 32.05
N GLU A 339 -10.41 14.38 33.27
CA GLU A 339 -11.49 15.13 33.89
C GLU A 339 -11.70 16.50 33.25
N ILE A 340 -10.64 17.13 32.74
CA ILE A 340 -10.71 18.43 32.08
C ILE A 340 -11.16 18.24 30.63
N CYS A 341 -10.55 17.27 29.94
CA CYS A 341 -10.74 17.10 28.49
C CYS A 341 -11.97 16.27 28.11
N THR A 342 -12.65 15.66 29.07
CA THR A 342 -13.86 14.87 28.83
C THR A 342 -15.07 15.62 29.38
N PRO A 343 -16.05 16.00 28.54
CA PRO A 343 -17.27 16.64 29.01
C PRO A 343 -17.98 15.81 30.08
N ARG A 344 -18.43 16.44 31.17
CA ARG A 344 -18.96 15.75 32.36
C ARG A 344 -20.16 14.85 32.06
N ASP A 345 -20.97 15.21 31.09
CA ASP A 345 -22.13 14.46 30.61
C ASP A 345 -21.75 13.18 29.85
N GLN A 346 -20.50 13.06 29.42
CA GLN A 346 -19.98 11.87 28.74
C GLN A 346 -19.38 10.85 29.70
N TRP A 347 -19.05 11.22 30.94
CA TRP A 347 -18.23 10.40 31.84
C TRP A 347 -18.83 9.03 32.09
N ASP A 348 -20.10 9.00 32.46
CA ASP A 348 -20.82 7.81 32.92
C ASP A 348 -21.40 6.98 31.75
N ILE A 349 -21.15 7.38 30.48
CA ILE A 349 -21.58 6.63 29.31
C ILE A 349 -20.72 5.39 29.17
N GLU A 350 -21.33 4.21 29.26
CA GLU A 350 -20.62 2.94 29.12
C GLU A 350 -20.22 2.67 27.67
N ARG A 351 -19.03 2.08 27.49
CA ARG A 351 -18.52 1.63 26.20
C ARG A 351 -17.98 0.21 26.30
N ASP A 352 -18.15 -0.54 25.23
CA ASP A 352 -17.47 -1.83 25.05
C ASP A 352 -16.01 -1.58 24.67
N THR A 353 -15.09 -2.03 25.52
CA THR A 353 -13.64 -1.92 25.32
C THR A 353 -13.00 -3.30 25.32
N PRO A 354 -11.73 -3.45 24.87
CA PRO A 354 -11.01 -4.73 24.93
C PRO A 354 -10.83 -5.27 26.36
N TRP A 355 -11.02 -4.43 27.38
CA TRP A 355 -10.87 -4.78 28.79
C TRP A 355 -12.22 -4.97 29.49
N GLY A 356 -13.30 -5.09 28.72
CA GLY A 356 -14.66 -5.18 29.22
C GLY A 356 -15.42 -3.86 29.12
N ARG A 357 -16.67 -3.89 29.58
CA ARG A 357 -17.54 -2.72 29.61
C ARG A 357 -17.13 -1.80 30.75
N MET A 358 -16.91 -0.53 30.46
CA MET A 358 -16.53 0.49 31.45
C MET A 358 -17.10 1.85 31.08
N THR A 359 -17.12 2.78 32.04
CA THR A 359 -17.52 4.16 31.79
C THR A 359 -16.51 4.85 30.86
N TYR A 360 -16.93 5.87 30.14
CA TYR A 360 -16.04 6.56 29.22
C TYR A 360 -14.88 7.22 29.97
N ILE A 361 -15.10 7.78 31.16
CA ILE A 361 -14.02 8.37 31.94
C ILE A 361 -13.00 7.32 32.40
N ASP A 362 -13.44 6.13 32.84
CA ASP A 362 -12.53 5.02 33.21
C ASP A 362 -11.68 4.57 32.01
N TYR A 363 -12.29 4.50 30.83
CA TYR A 363 -11.56 4.23 29.58
C TYR A 363 -10.48 5.28 29.32
N ARG A 364 -10.78 6.56 29.52
CA ARG A 364 -9.80 7.64 29.35
C ARG A 364 -8.65 7.52 30.34
N HIS A 365 -8.92 7.21 31.61
CA HIS A 365 -7.87 6.94 32.59
C HIS A 365 -7.00 5.74 32.21
N LYS A 366 -7.61 4.67 31.70
CA LYS A 366 -6.90 3.43 31.36
C LYS A 366 -5.91 3.59 30.19
N VAL A 367 -6.22 4.46 29.24
CA VAL A 367 -5.34 4.73 28.08
C VAL A 367 -4.32 5.82 28.38
N GLU A 368 -4.56 6.67 29.38
CA GLU A 368 -3.70 7.80 29.70
C GLU A 368 -2.43 7.37 30.45
N PHE A 369 -1.26 7.68 29.89
CA PHE A 369 0.02 7.41 30.55
C PHE A 369 0.37 8.44 31.64
N GLY A 370 0.97 7.95 32.72
CA GLY A 370 1.51 8.72 33.83
C GLY A 370 2.99 9.07 33.65
N GLU A 371 3.60 9.61 34.71
CA GLU A 371 5.00 10.06 34.66
C GLU A 371 5.99 8.89 34.48
N GLU A 372 5.73 7.74 35.13
CA GLU A 372 6.60 6.57 35.02
C GLU A 372 6.64 6.03 33.59
N GLU A 373 5.49 5.94 32.93
CA GLU A 373 5.39 5.49 31.54
C GLU A 373 6.05 6.48 30.58
N TYR A 374 5.84 7.79 30.76
CA TYR A 374 6.52 8.80 29.94
C TYR A 374 8.04 8.83 30.14
N ARG A 375 8.55 8.55 31.36
CA ARG A 375 10.00 8.36 31.57
C ARG A 375 10.53 7.14 30.84
N ALA A 376 9.77 6.04 30.81
CA ALA A 376 10.16 4.85 30.06
C ALA A 376 10.14 5.11 28.54
N ILE A 377 9.17 5.88 28.05
CA ILE A 377 9.11 6.36 26.65
C ILE A 377 10.31 7.24 26.31
N ASP A 378 10.66 8.18 27.18
CA ASP A 378 11.80 9.09 27.03
C ASP A 378 13.12 8.31 26.89
N ASP A 379 13.37 7.37 27.81
CA ASP A 379 14.52 6.49 27.79
C ASP A 379 14.57 5.62 26.52
N HIS A 380 13.43 5.12 26.06
CA HIS A 380 13.35 4.27 24.86
C HIS A 380 13.62 5.08 23.59
N CYS A 381 13.04 6.27 23.47
CA CYS A 381 13.29 7.18 22.35
C CYS A 381 14.76 7.59 22.27
N ALA A 382 15.38 7.91 23.42
CA ALA A 382 16.81 8.21 23.50
C ALA A 382 17.69 7.04 23.03
N LYS A 383 17.38 5.80 23.42
CA LYS A 383 18.09 4.59 22.94
C LYS A 383 17.93 4.36 21.44
N ARG A 384 16.78 4.69 20.88
CA ARG A 384 16.49 4.55 19.43
C ARG A 384 16.99 5.73 18.59
N GLY A 385 17.42 6.82 19.22
CA GLY A 385 17.90 8.02 18.54
C GLY A 385 16.81 8.77 17.78
N ILE A 386 15.59 8.74 18.29
CA ILE A 386 14.42 9.45 17.75
C ILE A 386 13.89 10.43 18.80
N ASP A 387 13.49 11.63 18.37
CA ASP A 387 12.88 12.59 19.29
C ASP A 387 11.44 12.17 19.62
N TRP A 388 10.91 12.62 20.76
CA TRP A 388 9.49 12.50 21.06
C TRP A 388 8.94 13.80 21.65
N PHE A 389 7.65 14.03 21.40
CA PHE A 389 6.89 15.10 22.02
C PHE A 389 5.41 14.71 22.08
N ALA A 390 4.56 15.62 22.56
CA ALA A 390 3.13 15.32 22.66
C ALA A 390 2.24 16.52 22.33
N SER A 391 0.97 16.21 22.13
CA SER A 391 -0.12 17.19 22.17
C SER A 391 -0.67 17.29 23.59
N PRO A 392 -0.39 18.38 24.33
CA PRO A 392 -1.14 18.69 25.55
C PRO A 392 -2.54 19.18 25.19
N TRP A 393 -3.57 18.68 25.88
CA TRP A 393 -4.96 19.06 25.66
C TRP A 393 -5.48 20.08 26.69
N ASP A 394 -4.68 20.38 27.71
CA ASP A 394 -4.99 21.29 28.81
C ASP A 394 -3.67 21.83 29.41
N THR A 395 -3.77 22.85 30.28
CA THR A 395 -2.61 23.52 30.87
C THR A 395 -1.84 22.66 31.87
N GLU A 396 -2.48 21.68 32.52
CA GLU A 396 -1.80 20.72 33.39
C GLU A 396 -0.93 19.77 32.57
N ALA A 397 -1.41 19.34 31.40
CA ALA A 397 -0.64 18.56 30.44
C ALA A 397 0.59 19.33 29.92
N VAL A 398 0.50 20.65 29.73
CA VAL A 398 1.68 21.49 29.41
C VAL A 398 2.70 21.42 30.55
N ALA A 399 2.26 21.66 31.79
CA ALA A 399 3.14 21.62 32.96
C ALA A 399 3.76 20.22 33.18
N PHE A 400 3.01 19.16 32.87
CA PHE A 400 3.51 17.78 32.90
C PHE A 400 4.64 17.57 31.88
N LEU A 401 4.44 18.00 30.63
CA LEU A 401 5.43 17.80 29.56
C LEU A 401 6.71 18.61 29.76
N GLU A 402 6.65 19.78 30.42
CA GLU A 402 7.84 20.57 30.77
C GLU A 402 8.75 19.92 31.83
N LYS A 403 8.35 18.78 32.41
CA LYS A 403 9.26 17.93 33.21
C LYS A 403 10.28 17.18 32.35
N PHE A 404 10.07 17.14 31.04
CA PHE A 404 10.88 16.45 30.03
C PHE A 404 11.51 17.47 29.08
N ASP A 405 12.62 17.11 28.43
CA ASP A 405 13.26 17.95 27.41
C ASP A 405 12.70 17.69 26.01
N VAL A 406 11.40 17.96 25.83
CA VAL A 406 10.73 17.77 24.54
C VAL A 406 11.10 18.89 23.55
N PRO A 407 11.32 18.57 22.25
CA PRO A 407 11.78 19.54 21.26
C PRO A 407 10.72 20.58 20.86
N ALA A 408 9.43 20.27 21.07
CA ALA A 408 8.30 21.08 20.64
C ALA A 408 7.01 20.65 21.35
N HIS A 409 5.95 21.46 21.20
CA HIS A 409 4.58 21.09 21.54
C HIS A 409 3.69 21.06 20.31
N LYS A 410 2.61 20.26 20.34
CA LYS A 410 1.59 20.23 19.28
C LYS A 410 0.22 20.65 19.80
N VAL A 411 -0.35 21.70 19.22
CA VAL A 411 -1.76 22.03 19.39
C VAL A 411 -2.59 21.18 18.44
N ALA A 412 -3.47 20.36 19.02
CA ALA A 412 -4.48 19.62 18.27
C ALA A 412 -5.49 20.59 17.64
N SER A 413 -6.04 20.24 16.47
CA SER A 413 -7.04 21.09 15.78
C SER A 413 -8.23 21.46 16.67
N ALA A 414 -8.65 20.57 17.57
CA ALA A 414 -9.76 20.79 18.50
C ALA A 414 -9.46 21.88 19.55
N SER A 415 -8.19 22.13 19.86
CA SER A 415 -7.75 23.08 20.87
C SER A 415 -7.27 24.41 20.27
N LEU A 416 -7.43 24.61 18.96
CA LEU A 416 -6.99 25.83 18.27
C LEU A 416 -7.64 27.09 18.83
N THR A 417 -8.88 26.99 19.33
CA THR A 417 -9.62 28.12 19.92
C THR A 417 -9.46 28.24 21.44
N ASP A 418 -8.59 27.43 22.05
CA ASP A 418 -8.33 27.47 23.49
C ASP A 418 -7.21 28.45 23.82
N ASP A 419 -7.58 29.72 23.94
CA ASP A 419 -6.68 30.83 24.25
C ASP A 419 -5.84 30.62 25.52
N GLU A 420 -6.38 29.92 26.52
CA GLU A 420 -5.66 29.66 27.77
C GLU A 420 -4.51 28.68 27.51
N LEU A 421 -4.80 27.56 26.84
CA LEU A 421 -3.79 26.60 26.43
C LEU A 421 -2.76 27.22 25.50
N LEU A 422 -3.18 28.00 24.50
CA LEU A 422 -2.27 28.68 23.57
C LEU A 422 -1.31 29.63 24.30
N ARG A 423 -1.79 30.39 25.29
CA ARG A 423 -0.93 31.27 26.10
C ARG A 423 0.07 30.47 26.96
N ALA A 424 -0.38 29.37 27.56
CA ALA A 424 0.50 28.49 28.33
C ALA A 424 1.62 27.90 27.46
N LEU A 425 1.27 27.42 26.26
CA LEU A 425 2.23 26.90 25.28
C LEU A 425 3.21 27.97 24.81
N ARG A 426 2.74 29.18 24.51
CA ARG A 426 3.60 30.31 24.17
C ARG A 426 4.61 30.62 25.27
N ALA A 427 4.19 30.57 26.54
CA ALA A 427 5.05 30.87 27.68
C ALA A 427 6.22 29.89 27.84
N THR A 428 6.13 28.68 27.29
CA THR A 428 7.24 27.71 27.28
C THR A 428 8.43 28.18 26.44
N GLY A 429 8.20 29.07 25.46
CA GLY A 429 9.23 29.52 24.51
C GLY A 429 9.69 28.45 23.52
N ARG A 430 9.11 27.24 23.53
CA ARG A 430 9.42 26.17 22.58
C ARG A 430 8.73 26.39 21.23
N THR A 431 9.16 25.61 20.23
CA THR A 431 8.42 25.52 18.97
C THR A 431 7.03 24.93 19.21
N VAL A 432 6.01 25.54 18.60
CA VAL A 432 4.62 25.07 18.67
C VAL A 432 4.15 24.72 17.26
N VAL A 433 3.77 23.46 17.06
CA VAL A 433 3.09 23.00 15.85
C VAL A 433 1.58 23.19 16.05
N LEU A 434 0.93 23.96 15.20
CA LEU A 434 -0.51 24.24 15.27
C LEU A 434 -1.22 23.61 14.09
N SER A 435 -2.05 22.59 14.32
CA SER A 435 -2.94 22.05 13.27
C SER A 435 -4.20 22.90 13.11
N THR A 436 -4.65 23.10 11.87
CA THR A 436 -5.74 24.03 11.54
C THR A 436 -7.03 23.36 11.08
N GLY A 437 -7.24 22.08 11.41
CA GLY A 437 -8.50 21.40 11.09
C GLY A 437 -9.69 22.03 11.80
N MET A 438 -10.89 21.88 11.26
CA MET A 438 -12.15 22.42 11.83
C MET A 438 -12.18 23.96 11.99
N SER A 439 -11.22 24.67 11.42
CA SER A 439 -11.00 26.09 11.72
C SER A 439 -11.24 26.98 10.51
N THR A 440 -11.85 28.13 10.74
CA THR A 440 -11.98 29.21 9.75
C THR A 440 -10.69 30.02 9.66
N PRO A 441 -10.44 30.76 8.55
CA PRO A 441 -9.29 31.65 8.44
C PRO A 441 -9.16 32.66 9.60
N GLN A 442 -10.29 33.17 10.11
CA GLN A 442 -10.32 34.11 11.24
C GLN A 442 -9.86 33.45 12.54
N GLN A 443 -10.28 32.21 12.80
CA GLN A 443 -9.83 31.45 13.96
C GLN A 443 -8.33 31.14 13.89
N ILE A 444 -7.83 30.74 12.71
CA ILE A 444 -6.39 30.50 12.50
C ILE A 444 -5.59 31.77 12.77
N ARG A 445 -6.04 32.92 12.25
CA ARG A 445 -5.36 34.20 12.47
C ARG A 445 -5.29 34.56 13.95
N HIS A 446 -6.42 34.47 14.65
CA HIS A 446 -6.50 34.72 16.09
C HIS A 446 -5.56 33.80 16.87
N ALA A 447 -5.55 32.49 16.57
CA ALA A 447 -4.66 31.54 17.23
C ALA A 447 -3.17 31.87 17.01
N VAL A 448 -2.79 32.29 15.80
CA VAL A 448 -1.42 32.75 15.48
C VAL A 448 -1.08 34.06 16.20
N GLU A 449 -2.02 34.97 16.39
CA GLU A 449 -1.84 36.20 17.19
C GLU A 449 -1.60 35.88 18.67
N VAL A 450 -2.37 34.93 19.23
CA VAL A 450 -2.22 34.49 20.62
C VAL A 450 -0.89 33.77 20.85
N LEU A 451 -0.54 32.80 19.99
CA LEU A 451 0.72 32.04 20.08
C LEU A 451 1.96 32.88 19.73
N GLY A 452 1.83 33.78 18.77
CA GLY A 452 2.95 34.47 18.14
C GLY A 452 3.57 33.64 17.01
N SER A 453 3.94 34.30 15.92
CA SER A 453 4.42 33.63 14.70
C SER A 453 5.87 33.13 14.77
N ALA A 454 6.71 33.69 15.64
CA ALA A 454 8.15 33.40 15.68
C ALA A 454 8.51 31.93 15.96
N ASN A 455 7.73 31.26 16.83
CA ASN A 455 7.95 29.87 17.21
C ASN A 455 6.88 28.91 16.66
N THR A 456 5.97 29.41 15.83
CA THR A 456 4.84 28.62 15.33
C THR A 456 5.17 27.97 13.99
N LEU A 457 4.80 26.70 13.82
CA LEU A 457 4.67 26.00 12.54
C LEU A 457 3.19 25.67 12.32
N LEU A 458 2.63 25.97 11.15
CA LEU A 458 1.21 25.72 10.86
C LEU A 458 1.04 24.45 10.04
N CYS A 459 0.12 23.56 10.44
CA CYS A 459 -0.22 22.37 9.67
C CYS A 459 -1.63 22.47 9.09
N HIS A 460 -1.72 22.40 7.76
CA HIS A 460 -3.00 22.13 7.11
C HIS A 460 -3.49 20.73 7.51
N ALA A 461 -4.78 20.61 7.84
CA ALA A 461 -5.38 19.38 8.32
C ALA A 461 -6.90 19.33 8.04
N THR A 462 -7.42 18.14 7.76
CA THR A 462 -8.86 17.85 7.74
C THR A 462 -9.17 16.82 8.82
N SER A 463 -9.89 17.19 9.88
CA SER A 463 -10.09 16.36 11.07
C SER A 463 -11.26 15.37 10.95
N THR A 464 -11.26 14.59 9.87
CA THR A 464 -12.12 13.41 9.68
C THR A 464 -11.22 12.17 9.61
N TYR A 465 -11.65 11.05 10.20
CA TYR A 465 -10.80 9.86 10.41
C TYR A 465 -11.54 8.60 9.91
N PRO A 466 -11.26 8.08 8.70
CA PRO A 466 -10.32 8.61 7.70
C PRO A 466 -10.87 9.80 6.91
N ALA A 467 -9.98 10.73 6.54
CA ALA A 467 -10.33 11.86 5.68
C ALA A 467 -10.45 11.42 4.22
N LYS A 468 -11.52 11.87 3.55
CA LYS A 468 -11.74 11.59 2.12
C LYS A 468 -10.88 12.49 1.23
N ALA A 469 -10.44 11.97 0.10
CA ALA A 469 -9.51 12.67 -0.79
C ALA A 469 -10.06 14.03 -1.28
N GLU A 470 -11.35 14.09 -1.59
CA GLU A 470 -12.06 15.28 -2.04
C GLU A 470 -12.19 16.37 -0.96
N GLU A 471 -12.03 16.01 0.33
CA GLU A 471 -12.11 16.92 1.48
C GLU A 471 -10.73 17.43 1.94
N LEU A 472 -9.63 16.87 1.39
CA LEU A 472 -8.27 17.23 1.83
C LEU A 472 -7.85 18.64 1.41
N ASN A 473 -8.28 19.11 0.23
CA ASN A 473 -7.98 20.46 -0.27
C ASN A 473 -6.51 20.90 -0.09
N LEU A 474 -5.55 20.11 -0.60
CA LEU A 474 -4.11 20.33 -0.36
C LEU A 474 -3.57 21.69 -0.84
N ARG A 475 -4.27 22.39 -1.74
CA ARG A 475 -3.90 23.75 -2.18
C ARG A 475 -3.93 24.79 -1.05
N VAL A 476 -4.61 24.49 0.06
CA VAL A 476 -4.58 25.34 1.27
C VAL A 476 -3.17 25.49 1.82
N ILE A 477 -2.26 24.52 1.58
CA ILE A 477 -0.83 24.65 1.93
C ILE A 477 -0.23 25.91 1.28
N ASN A 478 -0.57 26.19 0.02
CA ASN A 478 -0.10 27.38 -0.68
C ASN A 478 -0.76 28.66 -0.13
N THR A 479 -2.07 28.61 0.12
CA THR A 479 -2.81 29.73 0.72
C THR A 479 -2.24 30.13 2.09
N LEU A 480 -2.00 29.16 2.98
CA LEU A 480 -1.40 29.43 4.29
C LEU A 480 0.02 29.97 4.17
N ARG A 481 0.80 29.50 3.18
CA ARG A 481 2.15 30.02 2.94
C ARG A 481 2.15 31.47 2.47
N GLU A 482 1.16 31.85 1.67
CA GLU A 482 0.96 33.24 1.21
C GLU A 482 0.49 34.14 2.35
N GLU A 483 -0.43 33.66 3.19
CA GLU A 483 -0.98 34.44 4.30
C GLU A 483 -0.01 34.59 5.49
N TYR A 484 0.84 33.59 5.72
CA TYR A 484 1.82 33.57 6.82
C TYR A 484 3.26 33.41 6.27
N PRO A 485 3.82 34.42 5.58
CA PRO A 485 5.09 34.30 4.87
C PRO A 485 6.31 34.09 5.79
N ASN A 486 6.18 34.33 7.09
CA ASN A 486 7.21 34.11 8.11
C ASN A 486 7.01 32.80 8.90
N VAL A 487 6.01 31.99 8.55
CA VAL A 487 5.66 30.74 9.26
C VAL A 487 5.85 29.56 8.31
N PRO A 488 6.61 28.51 8.67
CA PRO A 488 6.65 27.29 7.87
C PRO A 488 5.29 26.59 7.90
N ILE A 489 4.94 26.02 6.75
CA ILE A 489 3.69 25.28 6.58
C ILE A 489 4.01 23.79 6.48
N GLY A 490 3.24 22.97 7.19
CA GLY A 490 3.26 21.52 7.19
C GLY A 490 1.89 20.93 6.86
N TYR A 491 1.80 19.61 7.01
CA TYR A 491 0.59 18.83 6.75
C TYR A 491 0.38 17.79 7.86
N SER A 492 -0.85 17.73 8.38
CA SER A 492 -1.29 16.72 9.36
C SER A 492 -2.37 15.88 8.68
N GLY A 493 -2.02 14.66 8.28
CA GLY A 493 -2.87 13.81 7.44
C GLY A 493 -3.63 12.74 8.22
N HIS A 494 -4.90 12.55 7.85
CA HIS A 494 -5.81 11.56 8.44
C HIS A 494 -6.47 10.66 7.38
N GLU A 495 -5.98 10.69 6.14
CA GLU A 495 -6.49 9.88 5.04
C GLU A 495 -5.86 8.48 4.98
N THR A 496 -6.50 7.45 4.45
CA THR A 496 -5.91 6.08 4.45
C THR A 496 -4.68 5.93 3.52
N GLY A 497 -4.64 6.69 2.41
CA GLY A 497 -3.60 6.63 1.39
C GLY A 497 -2.33 7.43 1.73
N LEU A 498 -1.25 7.18 1.00
CA LEU A 498 0.04 7.87 1.16
C LEU A 498 0.25 8.97 0.11
N GLN A 499 -0.33 8.81 -1.08
CA GLN A 499 -0.10 9.65 -2.25
C GLN A 499 -0.41 11.14 -2.02
N THR A 500 -1.41 11.44 -1.20
CA THR A 500 -1.84 12.80 -0.85
C THR A 500 -0.87 13.46 0.12
N THR A 501 -0.29 12.70 1.04
CA THR A 501 0.77 13.19 1.92
C THR A 501 2.04 13.50 1.11
N LEU A 502 2.38 12.66 0.14
CA LEU A 502 3.48 12.93 -0.80
C LEU A 502 3.22 14.17 -1.65
N ALA A 503 1.98 14.36 -2.12
CA ALA A 503 1.57 15.56 -2.85
C ALA A 503 1.65 16.82 -1.96
N ALA A 504 1.32 16.73 -0.67
CA ALA A 504 1.47 17.84 0.28
C ALA A 504 2.93 18.31 0.38
N VAL A 505 3.88 17.37 0.44
CA VAL A 505 5.32 17.67 0.41
C VAL A 505 5.71 18.35 -0.91
N ALA A 506 5.25 17.82 -2.05
CA ALA A 506 5.52 18.43 -3.36
C ALA A 506 4.95 19.86 -3.51
N LEU A 507 3.86 20.18 -2.80
CA LEU A 507 3.27 21.53 -2.74
C LEU A 507 4.03 22.49 -1.81
N GLY A 508 4.96 21.96 -1.01
CA GLY A 508 5.87 22.71 -0.13
C GLY A 508 5.61 22.55 1.36
N ALA A 509 4.92 21.50 1.80
CA ALA A 509 4.87 21.15 3.22
C ALA A 509 6.28 20.78 3.73
N THR A 510 6.68 21.39 4.84
CA THR A 510 8.02 21.26 5.46
C THR A 510 8.01 20.42 6.74
N PHE A 511 6.82 20.00 7.16
CA PHE A 511 6.54 19.11 8.26
C PHE A 511 5.40 18.20 7.85
N VAL A 512 5.48 16.92 8.19
CA VAL A 512 4.45 15.91 7.92
C VAL A 512 4.19 15.11 9.18
N GLU A 513 2.93 14.98 9.54
CA GLU A 513 2.48 14.10 10.62
C GLU A 513 1.40 13.16 10.10
N ARG A 514 1.52 11.88 10.45
CA ARG A 514 0.57 10.82 10.13
C ARG A 514 0.41 9.91 11.34
N HIS A 515 -0.82 9.55 11.68
CA HIS A 515 -1.04 8.51 12.69
C HIS A 515 -0.37 7.21 12.27
N ILE A 516 0.22 6.48 13.22
CA ILE A 516 0.88 5.19 12.99
C ILE A 516 0.26 4.11 13.86
N THR A 517 0.24 2.89 13.35
CA THR A 517 -0.29 1.71 14.05
C THR A 517 0.58 0.49 13.78
N LEU A 518 0.52 -0.51 14.65
CA LEU A 518 1.11 -1.83 14.39
C LEU A 518 0.22 -2.62 13.43
N ASP A 519 -1.10 -2.49 13.57
CA ASP A 519 -2.11 -3.17 12.76
C ASP A 519 -3.42 -2.36 12.79
N ARG A 520 -3.94 -2.02 11.62
CA ARG A 520 -5.20 -1.26 11.46
C ARG A 520 -6.43 -1.98 12.01
N ALA A 521 -6.36 -3.30 12.21
CA ALA A 521 -7.42 -4.10 12.81
C ALA A 521 -7.42 -4.06 14.35
N MET A 522 -6.40 -3.47 14.98
CA MET A 522 -6.41 -3.24 16.42
C MET A 522 -7.58 -2.37 16.83
N TRP A 523 -8.02 -2.51 18.08
CA TRP A 523 -9.06 -1.67 18.65
C TRP A 523 -8.58 -0.23 18.80
N GLY A 524 -9.44 0.74 18.48
CA GLY A 524 -9.20 2.18 18.62
C GLY A 524 -9.76 2.98 17.44
N SER A 525 -10.19 4.22 17.68
CA SER A 525 -10.82 5.09 16.66
C SER A 525 -9.86 5.49 15.53
N ASP A 526 -8.57 5.60 15.85
CA ASP A 526 -7.59 6.19 14.93
C ASP A 526 -6.88 5.10 14.11
N GLN A 527 -7.03 3.83 14.49
CA GLN A 527 -6.33 2.69 13.92
C GLN A 527 -6.56 2.58 12.40
N ALA A 528 -7.81 2.69 11.95
CA ALA A 528 -8.18 2.56 10.54
C ALA A 528 -7.57 3.65 9.63
N ALA A 529 -7.34 4.86 10.15
CA ALA A 529 -6.71 5.97 9.43
C ALA A 529 -5.16 5.95 9.52
N SER A 530 -4.62 5.14 10.43
CA SER A 530 -3.20 5.10 10.75
C SER A 530 -2.38 4.36 9.69
N VAL A 531 -1.09 4.62 9.65
CA VAL A 531 -0.12 4.05 8.73
C VAL A 531 0.64 2.91 9.43
N GLU A 532 0.57 1.71 8.88
CA GLU A 532 1.33 0.55 9.36
C GLU A 532 2.83 0.66 9.03
N PRO A 533 3.73 -0.11 9.68
CA PRO A 533 5.18 0.08 9.56
C PRO A 533 5.71 0.03 8.11
N GLY A 534 5.19 -0.88 7.30
CA GLY A 534 5.54 -0.98 5.88
C GLY A 534 5.02 0.21 5.03
N GLY A 535 3.89 0.81 5.42
CA GLY A 535 3.40 2.07 4.85
C GLY A 535 4.30 3.24 5.25
N LEU A 536 4.70 3.30 6.51
CA LEU A 536 5.52 4.40 7.06
C LEU A 536 6.91 4.43 6.43
N THR A 537 7.55 3.26 6.29
CA THR A 537 8.84 3.13 5.60
C THR A 537 8.78 3.64 4.16
N ARG A 538 7.70 3.29 3.43
CA ARG A 538 7.47 3.79 2.06
C ARG A 538 7.25 5.29 2.05
N LEU A 539 6.45 5.81 2.98
CA LEU A 539 6.17 7.23 3.10
C LEU A 539 7.46 8.04 3.29
N VAL A 540 8.28 7.69 4.29
CA VAL A 540 9.53 8.41 4.58
C VAL A 540 10.47 8.34 3.37
N ARG A 541 10.70 7.14 2.81
CA ARG A 541 11.53 6.96 1.61
C ARG A 541 11.08 7.84 0.44
N ASP A 542 9.78 7.86 0.18
CA ASP A 542 9.22 8.58 -0.96
C ASP A 542 9.25 10.11 -0.72
N ILE A 543 9.08 10.57 0.53
CA ILE A 543 9.32 11.97 0.91
C ILE A 543 10.78 12.36 0.58
N ARG A 544 11.77 11.57 1.01
CA ARG A 544 13.19 11.85 0.71
C ARG A 544 13.50 11.84 -0.79
N THR A 545 12.83 10.97 -1.54
CA THR A 545 12.93 10.91 -3.00
C THR A 545 12.37 12.19 -3.64
N ILE A 546 11.21 12.66 -3.19
CA ILE A 546 10.58 13.90 -3.69
C ILE A 546 11.44 15.11 -3.37
N GLU A 547 11.97 15.23 -2.15
CA GLU A 547 12.91 16.30 -1.77
C GLU A 547 14.07 16.40 -2.75
N THR A 548 14.67 15.25 -3.11
CA THR A 548 15.75 15.18 -4.09
C THR A 548 15.28 15.57 -5.50
N ALA A 549 14.10 15.08 -5.90
CA ALA A 549 13.57 15.25 -7.25
C ALA A 549 13.06 16.67 -7.54
N LEU A 550 12.64 17.43 -6.51
CA LEU A 550 12.20 18.82 -6.67
C LEU A 550 13.31 19.73 -7.21
N GLY A 551 14.57 19.45 -6.86
CA GLY A 551 15.73 20.18 -7.37
C GLY A 551 15.70 21.68 -7.09
N ASP A 552 16.37 22.46 -7.94
CA ASP A 552 16.49 23.92 -7.83
C ASP A 552 15.61 24.70 -8.82
N GLY A 553 14.79 24.00 -9.61
CA GLY A 553 13.91 24.59 -10.62
C GLY A 553 14.61 25.09 -11.89
N VAL A 554 15.93 24.91 -12.05
CA VAL A 554 16.66 25.39 -13.24
C VAL A 554 16.79 24.27 -14.28
N LYS A 555 16.23 24.48 -15.48
CA LYS A 555 16.30 23.51 -16.58
C LYS A 555 17.73 23.38 -17.09
N ARG A 556 18.26 22.16 -17.05
CA ARG A 556 19.57 21.78 -17.59
C ARG A 556 19.44 20.57 -18.51
N VAL A 557 20.47 20.37 -19.34
CA VAL A 557 20.72 19.11 -20.04
C VAL A 557 21.77 18.37 -19.22
N TYR A 558 21.44 17.20 -18.71
CA TYR A 558 22.38 16.39 -17.95
C TYR A 558 23.36 15.67 -18.88
N GLU A 559 24.54 15.32 -18.35
CA GLU A 559 25.56 14.57 -19.11
C GLU A 559 24.99 13.28 -19.70
N SER A 560 24.16 12.57 -18.94
CA SER A 560 23.43 11.37 -19.38
C SER A 560 22.46 11.61 -20.53
N GLU A 561 22.00 12.85 -20.74
CA GLU A 561 21.11 13.23 -21.84
C GLU A 561 21.87 13.58 -23.13
N LEU A 562 23.19 13.85 -23.08
CA LEU A 562 23.97 14.26 -24.26
C LEU A 562 24.00 13.18 -25.36
N GLY A 563 24.11 11.91 -24.96
CA GLY A 563 24.06 10.75 -25.88
C GLY A 563 22.70 10.63 -26.59
N PRO A 564 21.58 10.50 -25.85
CA PRO A 564 20.23 10.53 -26.41
C PRO A 564 19.95 11.76 -27.26
N MET A 565 20.40 12.94 -26.82
CA MET A 565 20.24 14.20 -27.54
C MET A 565 20.92 14.15 -28.91
N LYS A 566 22.17 13.64 -28.98
CA LYS A 566 22.90 13.47 -30.25
C LYS A 566 22.23 12.45 -31.17
N LYS A 567 21.65 11.39 -30.62
CA LYS A 567 21.01 10.29 -31.39
C LYS A 567 19.63 10.66 -31.92
N LEU A 568 18.80 11.34 -31.12
CA LEU A 568 17.37 11.49 -31.38
C LEU A 568 16.97 12.85 -31.96
N ARG A 569 17.79 13.91 -31.78
CA ARG A 569 17.48 15.21 -32.38
C ARG A 569 17.73 15.18 -33.89
N ARG A 570 16.65 15.28 -34.67
CA ARG A 570 16.71 15.33 -36.15
C ARG A 570 17.47 16.55 -36.68
N VAL A 571 17.36 17.69 -35.99
CA VAL A 571 18.05 18.93 -36.34
C VAL A 571 18.95 19.31 -35.16
N ARG A 572 20.24 19.52 -35.43
CA ARG A 572 21.18 20.03 -34.43
C ARG A 572 20.91 21.51 -34.27
N GLY A 573 20.20 21.89 -33.21
CA GLY A 573 20.11 23.31 -32.84
C GLY A 573 21.50 23.83 -32.53
N GLU A 574 21.86 25.00 -33.07
CA GLU A 574 23.04 25.73 -32.61
C GLU A 574 22.84 26.03 -31.12
N LEU A 575 23.73 25.52 -30.28
CA LEU A 575 23.85 25.98 -28.90
C LEU A 575 24.19 27.47 -29.01
N ALA A 576 23.25 28.35 -28.64
CA ALA A 576 23.62 29.73 -28.35
C ALA A 576 24.78 29.66 -27.35
N ALA A 577 25.95 30.15 -27.77
CA ALA A 577 27.13 30.17 -26.92
C ALA A 577 26.75 30.90 -25.62
N VAL A 578 26.78 30.17 -24.51
CA VAL A 578 26.54 30.71 -23.16
C VAL A 578 27.79 31.45 -22.70
#